data_AF-A0A349PAH6-F1
#
_entry.id   AF-A0A349PAH6-F1
#
_cell.length_a   1.000
_cell.length_b   1.000
_cell.length_c   1.000
_cell.angle_alpha   90.00
_cell.angle_beta   90.00
_cell.angle_gamma   90.00
#
_symmetry.space_group_name_H-M   'P 1'
#
loop_
_entity.id
_entity.type
_entity.pdbx_description
1 polymer ?
#
loop_
_entity_poly.entity_id
_entity_poly.type
_entity_poly.pdbx_seq_one_letter_code
_entity_poly.pdbx_strand_id
1 'polypeptide(L)' 'MKLSEVKRRNRVIGVVAAALLFQAAELDQFLRRAGGALFSFIALLVLFFLFPLAIEFLERKLVK' A
#
# COMPACT_ATOMS: atom_id res chain seq x y z
N MET A 1 -10.22 23.19 -2.28
CA MET A 1 -10.32 21.74 -2.01
C MET A 1 -10.43 21.53 -0.52
N LYS A 2 -11.39 20.71 -0.06
CA LYS A 2 -11.49 20.39 1.37
C LYS A 2 -10.26 19.56 1.77
N LEU A 3 -9.75 19.75 2.99
CA LEU A 3 -8.59 18.99 3.52
C LEU A 3 -8.77 17.47 3.40
N SER A 4 -10.02 16.99 3.48
CA SER A 4 -10.38 15.59 3.25
C SER A 4 -10.07 15.08 1.83
N GLU A 5 -10.26 15.92 0.81
CA GLU A 5 -10.00 15.56 -0.59
C GLU A 5 -8.51 15.47 -0.88
N VAL A 6 -7.71 16.38 -0.31
CA VAL A 6 -6.25 16.37 -0.43
C VAL A 6 -5.67 15.11 0.22
N LYS A 7 -6.16 14.75 1.41
CA LYS A 7 -5.75 13.51 2.09
C LYS A 7 -6.11 12.26 1.28
N ARG A 8 -7.31 12.24 0.67
CA ARG A 8 -7.73 11.15 -0.22
C ARG A 8 -6.85 11.06 -1.46
N ARG A 9 -6.53 12.19 -2.09
CA ARG A 9 -5.67 12.24 -3.28
C ARG A 9 -4.24 11.77 -2.98
N ASN A 10 -3.66 12.20 -1.86
CA ASN A 10 -2.34 11.76 -1.44
C ASN A 10 -2.30 10.25 -1.13
N ARG A 11 -3.37 9.68 -0.56
CA ARG A 11 -3.47 8.22 -0.39
C ARG A 11 -3.49 7.50 -1.74
N VAL A 12 -4.29 7.96 -2.69
CA VAL A 12 -4.36 7.35 -4.03
C VAL A 12 -3.00 7.43 -4.72
N ILE A 13 -2.34 8.59 -4.67
CA ILE A 13 -1.00 8.77 -5.25
C ILE A 13 0.01 7.84 -4.57
N GLY A 14 -0.02 7.72 -3.23
CA GLY A 14 0.87 6.82 -2.48
C GLY A 14 0.64 5.35 -2.82
N VAL A 15 -0.61 4.91 -2.95
CA VAL A 15 -0.99 3.55 -3.37
C VAL A 15 -0.48 3.29 -4.80
N VAL A 16 -0.69 4.22 -5.72
CA VAL A 16 -0.24 4.06 -7.12
C VAL A 16 1.29 4.06 -7.22
N ALA A 17 1.97 4.96 -6.52
CA ALA A 17 3.44 5.02 -6.50
C ALA A 17 4.04 3.75 -5.91
N ALA A 18 3.47 3.24 -4.81
CA ALA A 18 3.88 1.96 -4.25
C ALA A 18 3.65 0.80 -5.24
N ALA A 19 2.54 0.80 -6.01
CA ALA A 19 2.24 -0.24 -6.99
C ALA A 19 3.27 -0.27 -8.11
N LEU A 20 3.64 0.91 -8.60
CA LEU A 20 4.67 1.06 -9.63
C LEU A 20 6.06 0.62 -9.12
N LEU A 21 6.43 1.00 -7.89
CA LEU A 21 7.70 0.56 -7.28
C LEU A 21 7.72 -0.96 -7.04
N PHE A 22 6.60 -1.53 -6.61
CA PHE A 22 6.47 -2.96 -6.35
C PHE A 22 6.58 -3.78 -7.64
N GLN A 23 6.00 -3.27 -8.73
CA GLN A 23 6.10 -3.87 -10.06
C GLN A 23 7.52 -3.73 -10.63
N ALA A 24 8.15 -2.56 -10.48
CA ALA A 24 9.53 -2.32 -10.92
C ALA A 24 10.57 -3.14 -10.14
N ALA A 25 10.29 -3.49 -8.88
CA ALA A 25 11.16 -4.30 -8.03
C ALA A 25 10.97 -5.82 -8.21
N GLU A 26 10.12 -6.27 -9.15
CA GLU A 26 9.77 -7.68 -9.37
C GLU A 26 9.32 -8.42 -8.10
N LEU A 27 8.81 -7.70 -7.10
CA LEU A 27 8.53 -8.27 -5.78
C LEU A 27 7.41 -9.33 -5.85
N ASP A 28 6.50 -9.22 -6.83
CA ASP A 28 5.51 -10.26 -7.14
C ASP A 28 6.19 -11.59 -7.52
N GLN A 29 7.26 -11.56 -8.32
CA GLN A 29 7.96 -12.77 -8.72
C GLN A 29 8.70 -13.41 -7.54
N PHE A 30 9.29 -12.58 -6.66
CA PHE A 30 9.90 -13.03 -5.42
C PHE A 30 8.88 -13.67 -4.47
N LEU A 31 7.74 -13.00 -4.22
CA LEU A 31 6.67 -13.51 -3.36
C LEU A 31 6.06 -14.80 -3.92
N ARG A 32 5.88 -14.89 -5.25
CA ARG A 32 5.42 -16.12 -5.91
C ARG A 32 6.41 -17.27 -5.77
N ARG A 33 7.71 -17.01 -5.81
CA ARG A 33 8.72 -18.05 -5.55
C ARG A 33 8.70 -18.51 -4.09
N ALA A 34 8.43 -17.60 -3.15
CA ALA A 34 8.38 -17.92 -1.73
C ALA A 34 7.14 -18.72 -1.31
N GLY A 35 5.96 -18.46 -1.88
CA GLY A 35 4.70 -19.07 -1.43
C GLY A 35 3.63 -19.32 -2.50
N GLY A 36 3.96 -19.14 -3.77
CA GLY A 36 3.03 -19.32 -4.89
C GLY A 36 2.14 -18.10 -5.17
N ALA A 37 1.27 -18.23 -6.16
CA ALA A 37 0.43 -17.14 -6.68
C ALA A 37 -0.58 -16.61 -5.65
N LEU A 38 -1.22 -17.50 -4.88
CA LEU A 38 -2.22 -17.10 -3.88
C LEU A 38 -1.58 -16.31 -2.73
N PHE A 39 -0.40 -16.74 -2.27
CA PHE A 39 0.36 -16.02 -1.25
C PHE A 39 0.77 -14.63 -1.72
N SER A 40 1.32 -14.51 -2.94
CA SER A 40 1.69 -13.20 -3.51
C SER A 40 0.49 -12.26 -3.59
N PHE A 41 -0.67 -12.77 -4.05
CA PHE A 41 -1.90 -11.98 -4.14
C PHE A 41 -2.38 -11.46 -2.78
N ILE A 42 -2.38 -12.31 -1.74
CA ILE A 42 -2.78 -11.91 -0.39
C ILE A 42 -1.78 -10.90 0.19
N ALA A 43 -0.48 -11.16 0.04
CA ALA A 43 0.57 -10.25 0.51
C ALA A 43 0.46 -8.86 -0.13
N LEU A 44 0.19 -8.83 -1.44
CA LEU A 44 -0.08 -7.60 -2.20
C LEU A 44 -1.31 -6.86 -1.68
N LEU A 45 -2.43 -7.54 -1.48
CA LEU A 45 -3.63 -6.91 -0.92
C LEU A 45 -3.36 -6.30 0.46
N VAL A 46 -2.64 -7.01 1.32
CA VAL A 46 -2.27 -6.50 2.64
C VAL A 46 -1.38 -5.27 2.50
N LEU A 47 -0.33 -5.32 1.67
CA LEU A 47 0.58 -4.19 1.51
C LEU A 47 -0.09 -2.95 0.91
N PHE A 48 -0.98 -3.13 -0.07
CA PHE A 48 -1.63 -2.01 -0.75
C PHE A 48 -2.80 -1.40 0.02
N PHE A 49 -3.50 -2.17 0.83
CA PHE A 49 -4.69 -1.69 1.52
C PHE A 49 -4.51 -1.51 3.02
N LEU A 50 -3.88 -2.48 3.70
CA LEU A 50 -3.68 -2.41 5.15
C LEU A 50 -2.54 -1.46 5.53
N PHE A 51 -1.46 -1.39 4.74
CA PHE A 51 -0.34 -0.50 5.07
C PHE A 51 -0.73 0.99 5.07
N PRO A 52 -1.44 1.53 4.06
CA PRO A 52 -1.88 2.93 4.09
C PRO A 52 -2.89 3.22 5.21
N LEU A 53 -3.73 2.23 5.56
CA LEU A 53 -4.65 2.31 6.70
C LEU A 53 -3.90 2.36 8.03
N ALA A 54 -2.87 1.53 8.19
CA ALA A 54 -2.01 1.52 9.36
C ALA A 54 -1.23 2.83 9.51
N ILE A 55 -0.69 3.37 8.41
CA ILE A 55 -0.03 4.69 8.39
C ILE A 55 -1.03 5.78 8.81
N GLU A 56 -2.25 5.79 8.26
CA GLU A 56 -3.26 6.76 8.67
C GLU A 56 -3.64 6.62 10.15
N PHE A 57 -3.77 5.38 10.64
CA PHE A 57 -4.07 5.11 12.04
C PHE A 57 -2.95 5.60 12.96
N LEU A 58 -1.70 5.34 12.60
CA LEU A 58 -0.52 5.82 13.33
C LEU A 58 -0.42 7.34 13.30
N GLU A 59 -0.63 7.99 12.16
CA GLU A 59 -0.70 9.46 12.08
C GLU A 59 -1.77 10.00 13.04
N ARG A 60 -2.97 9.41 13.06
CA ARG A 60 -4.06 9.85 13.94
C ARG A 60 -3.73 9.65 15.42
N LYS A 61 -2.90 8.67 15.76
CA LYS A 61 -2.53 8.32 17.13
C LYS A 61 -1.29 9.06 17.66
N LEU A 62 -0.40 9.50 16.76
CA LEU A 62 0.86 10.18 17.12
C LEU A 62 0.78 11.71 17.00
N VAL A 63 -0.11 12.23 16.16
CA VAL A 63 -0.27 13.67 15.91
C VAL A 63 -1.44 14.27 16.72
N LYS A 64 -2.36 13.44 17.24
CA LYS A 64 -3.34 13.81 18.25
C LYS A 64 -3.01 13.11 19.56
#